data_AF-A0A3T1B4X6-F1
#
_entry.id   AF-A0A3T1B4X6-F1
#
_cell.length_a   1.000
_cell.length_b   1.000
_cell.length_c   1.000
_cell.angle_alpha   90.00
_cell.angle_beta   90.00
_cell.angle_gamma   90.00
#
_symmetry.space_group_name_H-M   'P 1'
#
loop_
_entity.id
_entity.type
_entity.pdbx_description
1 polymer ?
#
loop_
_entity_poly.entity_id
_entity_poly.type
_entity_poly.pdbx_seq_one_letter_code
_entity_poly.pdbx_strand_id
1 'polypeptide(L)'
;MTVLITGAAGGVAAYLRPALDSTYELRSTDRTPGDGVITGDLTDAGFARDVCTGADTVVHLAADAGATSIGEDVVPYPCCAYGVVKVFTENMGRLYADQHGLSVICLRLGGVRDEPMARSWLPGWLSGPDLVRLVTGALTTGVHFGVYHGVSANTGSIWRHDRARADLGYQPRDDSAAFVGTVPDDIPAQPAPGVRIAHLT
;
A
#
# COMPACT_ATOMS: atom_id res chain seq x y z
N MET A 1 25.50 15.94 3.82
CA MET A 1 24.56 14.82 3.73
C MET A 1 23.30 15.35 3.10
N THR A 2 22.93 14.83 1.94
CA THR A 2 21.82 15.29 1.12
C THR A 2 20.57 14.47 1.43
N VAL A 3 19.52 15.14 1.89
CA VAL A 3 18.23 14.52 2.22
C VAL A 3 17.20 14.89 1.16
N LEU A 4 16.66 13.87 0.46
CA LEU A 4 15.54 14.05 -0.46
C LEU A 4 14.21 13.97 0.30
N ILE A 5 13.37 15.00 0.18
CA ILE A 5 12.00 15.03 0.69
C ILE A 5 11.03 14.89 -0.49
N THR A 6 10.24 13.81 -0.53
CA THR A 6 9.12 13.68 -1.47
C THR A 6 7.84 14.22 -0.86
N GLY A 7 6.86 14.66 -1.66
CA GLY A 7 5.64 15.28 -1.14
C GLY A 7 5.92 16.65 -0.51
N ALA A 8 6.92 17.36 -1.04
CA ALA A 8 7.51 18.55 -0.45
C ALA A 8 6.58 19.79 -0.43
N ALA A 9 5.47 19.75 -1.17
CA ALA A 9 4.42 20.77 -1.12
C ALA A 9 3.30 20.41 -0.12
N GLY A 10 3.35 19.22 0.48
CA GLY A 10 2.37 18.73 1.43
C GLY A 10 2.46 19.38 2.82
N GLY A 11 1.36 19.34 3.57
CA GLY A 11 1.27 19.98 4.89
C GLY A 11 2.31 19.49 5.90
N VAL A 12 2.72 18.21 5.85
CA VAL A 12 3.78 17.68 6.71
C VAL A 12 5.16 18.22 6.32
N ALA A 13 5.43 18.35 5.02
CA ALA A 13 6.70 18.89 4.52
C ALA A 13 6.88 20.37 4.88
N ALA A 14 5.79 21.14 4.97
CA ALA A 14 5.83 22.54 5.38
C ALA A 14 6.43 22.76 6.78
N TYR A 15 6.29 21.77 7.69
CA TYR A 15 6.93 21.81 9.01
C TYR A 15 8.35 21.25 8.99
N LEU A 16 8.58 20.19 8.22
CA LEU A 16 9.86 19.47 8.24
C LEU A 16 10.96 20.19 7.46
N ARG A 17 10.64 20.81 6.31
CA ARG A 17 11.65 21.45 5.45
C ARG A 17 12.42 22.55 6.20
N PRO A 18 11.80 23.54 6.88
CA PRO A 18 12.55 24.57 7.59
C PRO A 18 13.38 24.01 8.76
N ALA A 19 12.88 22.97 9.44
CA ALA A 19 13.59 22.36 10.55
C ALA A 19 14.86 21.63 10.09
N LEU A 20 14.77 20.89 8.98
CA LEU A 20 15.86 20.08 8.47
C LEU A 20 16.87 20.88 7.64
N ASP A 21 16.45 21.99 7.01
CA ASP A 21 17.32 22.85 6.19
C ASP A 21 18.46 23.48 6.99
N SER A 22 18.27 23.64 8.31
CA SER A 22 19.30 24.13 9.23
C SER A 22 20.48 23.16 9.41
N THR A 23 20.30 21.87 9.08
CA THR A 23 21.22 20.79 9.45
C THR A 23 21.67 19.96 8.24
N TYR A 24 20.83 19.85 7.20
CA TYR A 24 21.06 18.99 6.04
C TYR A 24 20.91 19.78 4.74
N GLU A 25 21.59 19.32 3.70
CA GLU A 25 21.34 19.82 2.35
C GLU A 25 20.03 19.20 1.84
N LEU A 26 18.99 20.01 1.64
CA LEU A 26 17.68 19.51 1.26
C LEU A 26 17.48 19.52 -0.26
N ARG A 27 17.09 18.36 -0.78
CA ARG A 27 16.49 18.23 -2.10
C ARG A 27 15.00 17.95 -1.92
N SER A 28 14.13 18.68 -2.61
CA SER A 28 12.68 18.59 -2.41
C SER A 28 11.98 18.27 -3.73
N THR A 29 10.98 17.40 -3.72
CA THR A 29 10.18 17.05 -4.90
C THR A 29 8.71 16.84 -4.58
N ASP A 30 7.84 17.26 -5.50
CA ASP A 30 6.39 17.08 -5.44
C ASP A 30 5.80 17.09 -6.86
N ARG A 31 4.59 16.55 -7.03
CA ARG A 31 3.80 16.71 -8.26
C ARG A 31 3.33 18.16 -8.46
N THR A 32 3.24 18.91 -7.36
CA THR A 32 2.82 20.31 -7.34
C THR A 32 4.04 21.23 -7.35
N PRO A 33 4.08 22.27 -8.20
CA PRO A 33 5.15 23.26 -8.16
C PRO A 33 5.26 23.98 -6.81
N GLY A 34 6.49 24.29 -6.40
CA GLY A 34 6.76 25.02 -5.17
C GLY A 34 8.19 25.57 -5.12
N ASP A 35 8.44 26.50 -4.20
CA ASP A 35 9.76 27.10 -4.04
C ASP A 35 10.80 26.07 -3.55
N GLY A 36 11.92 25.98 -4.27
CA GLY A 36 12.94 24.94 -4.08
C GLY A 36 12.47 23.51 -4.32
N VAL A 37 11.32 23.30 -5.00
CA VAL A 37 10.75 21.97 -5.26
C VAL A 37 10.96 21.57 -6.72
N ILE A 38 11.65 20.45 -6.93
CA ILE A 38 11.76 19.78 -8.23
C ILE A 38 10.40 19.15 -8.56
N THR A 39 9.70 19.74 -9.52
CA THR A 39 8.36 19.32 -9.89
C THR A 39 8.41 18.11 -10.82
N GLY A 40 7.65 17.07 -10.49
CA GLY A 40 7.44 15.93 -11.38
C GLY A 40 6.69 14.80 -10.70
N ASP A 41 6.32 13.80 -11.49
CA ASP A 41 5.52 12.66 -11.05
C ASP A 41 6.45 11.48 -10.69
N LEU A 42 6.40 11.03 -9.43
CA LEU A 42 7.20 9.89 -8.98
C LEU A 42 6.75 8.55 -9.56
N THR A 43 5.62 8.50 -10.28
CA THR A 43 5.23 7.33 -11.08
C THR A 43 6.06 7.20 -12.37
N ASP A 44 6.70 8.27 -12.85
CA ASP A 44 7.70 8.20 -13.91
C ASP A 44 9.02 7.66 -13.36
N ALA A 45 9.39 6.45 -13.77
CA ALA A 45 10.59 5.77 -13.29
C ALA A 45 11.91 6.48 -13.66
N GLY A 46 11.94 7.23 -14.77
CA GLY A 46 13.08 8.06 -15.16
C GLY A 46 13.22 9.24 -14.21
N PHE A 47 12.12 9.97 -14.01
CA PHE A 47 12.08 11.09 -13.07
C PHE A 47 12.41 10.66 -11.62
N ALA A 48 11.81 9.57 -11.14
CA ALA A 48 12.04 9.03 -9.79
C ALA A 48 13.51 8.64 -9.59
N ARG A 49 14.15 8.06 -10.60
CA ARG A 49 15.59 7.75 -10.56
C ARG A 49 16.42 9.02 -10.53
N ASP A 50 16.13 9.98 -11.40
CA ASP A 50 16.90 11.21 -11.54
C ASP A 50 16.82 12.08 -10.29
N VAL A 51 15.65 12.15 -9.66
CA VAL A 51 15.45 12.92 -8.43
C VAL A 51 16.07 12.26 -7.19
N CYS A 52 16.17 10.92 -7.17
CA CYS A 52 16.86 10.18 -6.12
C CYS A 52 18.38 10.16 -6.28
N THR A 53 18.89 10.37 -7.50
CA THR A 53 20.33 10.32 -7.78
C THR A 53 21.08 11.39 -6.99
N GLY A 54 22.04 10.94 -6.17
CA GLY A 54 22.87 11.81 -5.32
C GLY A 54 22.28 12.15 -3.94
N ALA A 55 21.13 11.60 -3.57
CA ALA A 55 20.62 11.70 -2.20
C ALA A 55 21.27 10.64 -1.30
N ASP A 56 21.68 11.03 -0.09
CA ASP A 56 22.19 10.11 0.94
C ASP A 56 21.05 9.46 1.73
N THR A 57 19.88 10.11 1.82
CA THR A 57 18.70 9.62 2.54
C THR A 57 17.42 10.20 1.94
N VAL A 58 16.34 9.43 1.97
CA VAL A 58 15.01 9.85 1.48
C VAL A 58 14.02 9.89 2.64
N VAL A 59 13.38 11.05 2.84
CA VAL A 59 12.20 11.24 3.69
C VAL A 59 10.98 11.28 2.78
N HIS A 60 10.27 10.15 2.71
CA HIS A 60 9.18 10.00 1.77
C HIS A 60 7.83 10.47 2.36
N LEU A 61 7.30 11.60 1.90
CA LEU A 61 6.01 12.16 2.33
C LEU A 61 4.98 12.23 1.18
N ALA A 62 5.40 11.95 -0.05
CA ALA A 62 4.49 11.88 -1.18
C ALA A 62 3.46 10.76 -0.92
N ALA A 63 2.19 11.12 -0.94
CA ALA A 63 1.09 10.19 -0.86
C ALA A 63 0.01 10.64 -1.84
N ASP A 64 -0.70 9.67 -2.44
CA ASP A 64 -1.87 9.99 -3.21
C ASP A 64 -3.12 10.04 -2.33
N ALA A 65 -3.50 11.25 -1.93
CA ALA A 65 -4.73 11.47 -1.18
C ALA A 65 -6.01 11.26 -2.03
N GLY A 66 -5.86 10.99 -3.34
CA GLY A 66 -6.97 10.83 -4.29
C GLY A 66 -7.51 9.42 -4.45
N ALA A 67 -6.85 8.38 -3.93
CA ALA A 67 -7.35 7.01 -4.05
C ALA A 67 -8.49 6.77 -3.05
N THR A 68 -9.72 7.12 -3.44
CA THR A 68 -10.94 6.76 -2.69
C THR A 68 -11.17 5.23 -2.65
N SER A 69 -10.40 4.51 -3.46
CA SER A 69 -10.37 3.05 -3.54
C SER A 69 -9.00 2.59 -4.03
N ILE A 70 -8.45 1.54 -3.45
CA ILE A 70 -7.19 0.93 -3.82
C ILE A 70 -7.51 -0.29 -4.71
N GLY A 71 -7.18 -0.16 -6.00
CA GLY A 71 -7.18 -1.26 -6.97
C GLY A 71 -5.79 -1.84 -7.15
N GLU A 72 -5.69 -2.91 -7.93
CA GLU A 72 -4.43 -3.58 -8.26
C GLU A 72 -3.47 -2.69 -9.08
N ASP A 73 -4.00 -1.65 -9.72
CA ASP A 73 -3.29 -0.67 -10.55
C ASP A 73 -2.57 0.42 -9.75
N VAL A 74 -2.86 0.54 -8.44
CA VAL A 74 -2.18 1.50 -7.56
C VAL A 74 -0.75 1.03 -7.28
N VAL A 75 0.22 1.94 -7.43
CA VAL A 75 1.63 1.69 -7.12
C VAL A 75 1.79 1.30 -5.64
N PRO A 76 2.41 0.14 -5.32
CA PRO A 76 2.55 -0.28 -3.92
C PRO A 76 3.40 0.68 -3.09
N TYR A 77 2.90 1.04 -1.89
CA TYR A 77 3.59 1.86 -0.91
C TYR A 77 3.75 1.12 0.44
N PRO A 78 4.71 0.21 0.58
CA PRO A 78 4.75 -0.74 1.70
C PRO A 78 4.97 -0.07 3.06
N CYS A 79 4.27 -0.58 4.08
CA CYS A 79 4.32 -0.06 5.45
C CYS A 79 5.67 -0.23 6.17
N CYS A 80 6.44 -1.26 5.81
CA CYS A 80 7.70 -1.62 6.45
C CYS A 80 8.55 -2.54 5.57
N ALA A 81 9.74 -2.93 6.05
CA ALA A 81 10.66 -3.83 5.35
C ALA A 81 10.00 -5.17 4.94
N TYR A 82 9.10 -5.70 5.77
CA TYR A 82 8.33 -6.90 5.41
C TYR A 82 7.45 -6.66 4.17
N GLY A 83 6.76 -5.52 4.10
CA GLY A 83 5.95 -5.14 2.94
C GLY A 83 6.81 -4.98 1.67
N VAL A 84 8.01 -4.40 1.79
CA VAL A 84 8.96 -4.30 0.66
C VAL A 84 9.32 -5.68 0.11
N VAL A 85 9.62 -6.64 0.99
CA VAL A 85 9.93 -8.02 0.58
C VAL A 85 8.74 -8.68 -0.13
N LYS A 86 7.51 -8.37 0.28
CA LYS A 86 6.31 -8.89 -0.42
C LYS A 86 6.15 -8.30 -1.82
N VAL A 87 6.35 -7.01 -2.01
CA VAL A 87 6.34 -6.37 -3.35
C VAL A 87 7.45 -6.92 -4.24
N PHE A 88 8.64 -7.15 -3.68
CA PHE A 88 9.73 -7.83 -4.39
C PHE A 88 9.30 -9.24 -4.83
N THR A 89 8.63 -10.00 -3.95
CA THR A 89 8.16 -11.35 -4.23
C THR A 89 7.08 -11.39 -5.32
N GLU A 90 6.18 -10.41 -5.38
CA GLU A 90 5.19 -10.28 -6.46
C GLU A 90 5.87 -10.15 -7.83
N ASN A 91 6.90 -9.30 -7.92
CA ASN A 91 7.68 -9.10 -9.14
C ASN A 91 8.52 -10.33 -9.52
N MET A 92 9.11 -11.00 -8.54
CA MET A 92 9.78 -12.30 -8.76
C MET A 92 8.81 -13.35 -9.28
N GLY A 93 7.59 -13.40 -8.73
CA GLY A 93 6.51 -14.26 -9.21
C GLY A 93 6.17 -14.00 -10.67
N ARG A 94 6.06 -12.73 -11.07
CA ARG A 94 5.83 -12.35 -12.47
C ARG A 94 6.94 -12.83 -13.40
N LEU A 95 8.19 -12.61 -13.00
CA LEU A 95 9.35 -13.05 -13.77
C LEU A 95 9.31 -14.57 -14.02
N TYR A 96 9.03 -15.34 -12.99
CA TYR A 96 8.97 -16.80 -13.08
C TYR A 96 7.77 -17.29 -13.89
N ALA A 97 6.63 -16.61 -13.79
CA ALA A 97 5.48 -16.90 -14.63
C ALA A 97 5.83 -16.74 -16.11
N ASP A 98 6.48 -15.63 -16.47
CA ASP A 98 6.83 -15.32 -17.86
C ASP A 98 7.94 -16.21 -18.41
N GLN A 99 8.97 -16.50 -17.62
CA GLN A 99 10.16 -17.21 -18.10
C GLN A 99 10.05 -18.73 -18.00
N HIS A 100 9.24 -19.25 -17.08
CA HIS A 100 9.20 -20.67 -16.77
C HIS A 100 7.82 -21.30 -16.93
N GLY A 101 6.82 -20.55 -17.41
CA GLY A 101 5.48 -21.05 -17.69
C GLY A 101 4.70 -21.45 -16.43
N LEU A 102 5.13 -21.00 -15.24
CA LEU A 102 4.37 -21.17 -14.01
C LEU A 102 3.15 -20.24 -14.03
N SER A 103 2.00 -20.72 -13.53
CA SER A 103 0.93 -19.81 -13.12
C SER A 103 1.23 -19.30 -11.71
N VAL A 104 1.17 -17.98 -11.52
CA VAL A 104 1.47 -17.34 -10.23
C VAL A 104 0.39 -16.33 -9.88
N ILE A 105 -0.37 -16.62 -8.82
CA ILE A 105 -1.41 -15.74 -8.28
C ILE A 105 -0.96 -15.20 -6.92
N CYS A 106 -0.77 -13.89 -6.83
CA CYS A 106 -0.39 -13.20 -5.59
C CYS A 106 -1.63 -12.66 -4.88
N LEU A 107 -1.80 -13.00 -3.61
CA LEU A 107 -2.92 -12.53 -2.79
C LEU A 107 -2.41 -11.59 -1.70
N ARG A 108 -2.81 -10.31 -1.76
CA ARG A 108 -2.56 -9.29 -0.74
C ARG A 108 -3.63 -9.41 0.34
N LEU A 109 -3.39 -10.32 1.28
CA LEU A 109 -4.34 -10.62 2.35
C LEU A 109 -4.37 -9.49 3.37
N GLY A 110 -5.58 -9.02 3.69
CA GLY A 110 -5.82 -8.14 4.83
C GLY A 110 -5.72 -8.90 6.16
N GLY A 111 -6.45 -8.40 7.17
CA GLY A 111 -6.43 -8.95 8.52
C GLY A 111 -7.17 -10.29 8.64
N VAL A 112 -6.49 -11.42 8.40
CA VAL A 112 -7.06 -12.77 8.55
C VAL A 112 -7.13 -13.18 10.01
N ARG A 113 -8.33 -13.12 10.58
CA ARG A 113 -8.65 -13.48 11.97
C ARG A 113 -10.12 -13.90 12.08
N ASP A 114 -10.47 -14.56 13.18
CA ASP A 114 -11.87 -14.85 13.51
C ASP A 114 -12.68 -13.57 13.70
N GLU A 115 -12.06 -12.55 14.32
CA GLU A 115 -12.65 -11.22 14.54
C GLU A 115 -11.60 -10.11 14.34
N PRO A 116 -11.99 -8.90 13.90
CA PRO A 116 -11.09 -7.75 13.80
C PRO A 116 -10.56 -7.30 15.17
N MET A 117 -9.30 -6.86 15.23
CA MET A 117 -8.65 -6.53 16.52
C MET A 117 -9.00 -5.14 17.06
N ALA A 118 -9.37 -4.20 16.19
CA ALA A 118 -9.72 -2.82 16.53
C ALA A 118 -10.53 -2.18 15.40
N ARG A 119 -11.13 -1.01 15.63
CA ARG A 119 -11.95 -0.32 14.60
C ARG A 119 -11.20 -0.05 13.30
N SER A 120 -9.92 0.34 13.33
CA SER A 120 -9.15 0.58 12.10
C SER A 120 -8.96 -0.66 11.22
N TRP A 121 -9.18 -1.85 11.76
CA TRP A 121 -9.04 -3.12 11.03
C TRP A 121 -10.31 -3.53 10.27
N LEU A 122 -11.46 -2.93 10.60
CA LEU A 122 -12.76 -3.30 10.01
C LEU A 122 -12.73 -3.27 8.47
N PRO A 123 -12.23 -2.20 7.80
CA PRO A 123 -12.23 -2.14 6.35
C PRO A 123 -11.40 -3.27 5.69
N GLY A 124 -10.32 -3.70 6.35
CA GLY A 124 -9.34 -4.64 5.81
C GLY A 124 -9.48 -6.08 6.33
N TRP A 125 -10.54 -6.40 7.07
CA TRP A 125 -10.72 -7.74 7.63
C TRP A 125 -10.96 -8.80 6.55
N LEU A 126 -10.48 -10.03 6.78
CA LEU A 126 -10.76 -11.18 5.92
C LEU A 126 -11.15 -12.38 6.78
N SER A 127 -12.38 -12.86 6.59
CA SER A 127 -12.87 -14.05 7.30
C SER A 127 -12.17 -15.32 6.81
N GLY A 128 -12.14 -16.36 7.65
CA GLY A 128 -11.68 -17.69 7.25
C GLY A 128 -12.46 -18.26 6.04
N PRO A 129 -13.81 -18.24 6.04
CA PRO A 129 -14.60 -18.70 4.89
C PRO A 129 -14.33 -17.94 3.58
N ASP A 130 -14.14 -16.61 3.63
CA ASP A 130 -13.82 -15.80 2.45
C ASP A 130 -12.38 -16.06 1.97
N LEU A 131 -11.42 -16.26 2.87
CA LEU A 131 -10.06 -16.68 2.50
C LEU A 131 -10.10 -18.00 1.70
N VAL A 132 -10.87 -18.99 2.15
CA VAL A 132 -11.01 -20.27 1.43
C VAL A 132 -11.61 -20.05 0.04
N ARG A 133 -12.63 -19.19 -0.09
CA ARG A 133 -13.23 -18.86 -1.40
C ARG A 133 -12.19 -18.20 -2.33
N LEU A 134 -11.42 -17.24 -1.83
CA LEU A 134 -10.39 -16.54 -2.58
C LEU A 134 -9.30 -17.49 -3.07
N VAL A 135 -8.76 -18.32 -2.17
CA VAL A 135 -7.70 -19.29 -2.50
C VAL A 135 -8.21 -20.35 -3.48
N THR A 136 -9.46 -20.80 -3.32
CA THR A 136 -10.08 -21.74 -4.27
C THR A 136 -10.17 -21.13 -5.67
N GLY A 137 -10.58 -19.87 -5.78
CA GLY A 137 -10.58 -19.13 -7.05
C GLY A 137 -9.19 -19.00 -7.66
N ALA A 138 -8.19 -18.66 -6.84
CA ALA A 138 -6.79 -18.56 -7.26
C ALA A 138 -6.19 -19.90 -7.75
N LEU A 139 -6.62 -21.04 -7.19
CA LEU A 139 -6.15 -22.37 -7.60
C LEU A 139 -6.84 -22.90 -8.87
N THR A 140 -8.02 -22.39 -9.19
CA THR A 140 -8.86 -22.90 -10.29
C THR A 140 -8.95 -21.96 -11.49
N THR A 141 -8.40 -20.75 -11.37
CA THR A 141 -8.36 -19.78 -12.46
C THR A 141 -7.45 -20.23 -13.61
N GLY A 142 -7.81 -19.85 -14.83
CA GLY A 142 -6.94 -19.96 -16.00
C GLY A 142 -5.95 -18.80 -16.15
N VAL A 143 -5.95 -17.86 -15.21
CA VAL A 143 -5.06 -16.69 -15.25
C VAL A 143 -3.61 -17.13 -15.04
N HIS A 144 -2.74 -16.65 -15.93
CA HIS A 144 -1.30 -16.95 -15.88
C HIS A 144 -0.59 -16.20 -14.75
N PHE A 145 -0.90 -14.91 -14.59
CA PHE A 145 -0.36 -14.08 -13.51
C PHE A 145 -1.39 -13.04 -13.07
N GLY A 146 -1.50 -12.80 -11.77
CA GLY A 146 -2.29 -11.70 -11.23
C GLY A 146 -2.00 -11.43 -9.76
N VAL A 147 -2.22 -10.18 -9.35
CA VAL A 147 -2.15 -9.74 -7.96
C VAL A 147 -3.55 -9.31 -7.55
N TYR A 148 -4.04 -9.72 -6.39
CA TYR A 148 -5.42 -9.46 -5.96
C TYR A 148 -5.49 -9.11 -4.48
N HIS A 149 -6.39 -8.21 -4.10
CA HIS A 149 -6.66 -7.92 -2.69
C HIS A 149 -7.56 -8.99 -2.06
N GLY A 150 -7.15 -9.48 -0.90
CA GLY A 150 -7.89 -10.45 -0.10
C GLY A 150 -8.51 -9.79 1.12
N VAL A 151 -9.71 -9.25 0.94
CA VAL A 151 -10.57 -8.76 2.04
C VAL A 151 -11.98 -9.32 1.89
N SER A 152 -12.74 -9.36 2.97
CA SER A 152 -14.16 -9.72 2.95
C SER A 152 -15.00 -8.59 2.31
N ALA A 153 -16.32 -8.73 2.25
CA ALA A 153 -17.22 -7.73 1.68
C ALA A 153 -17.49 -6.59 2.67
N ASN A 154 -16.44 -6.07 3.30
CA ASN A 154 -16.55 -5.17 4.44
C ASN A 154 -17.16 -3.83 4.04
N THR A 155 -18.19 -3.42 4.78
CA THR A 155 -18.73 -2.07 4.69
C THR A 155 -17.62 -1.05 5.02
N GLY A 156 -17.37 -0.12 4.11
CA GLY A 156 -16.30 0.88 4.24
C GLY A 156 -14.91 0.39 3.80
N SER A 157 -14.80 -0.80 3.21
CA SER A 157 -13.56 -1.24 2.54
C SER A 157 -13.16 -0.26 1.44
N ILE A 158 -11.86 0.04 1.38
CA ILE A 158 -11.26 0.78 0.27
C ILE A 158 -10.66 -0.14 -0.80
N TRP A 159 -10.50 -1.44 -0.53
CA TRP A 159 -9.92 -2.39 -1.47
C TRP A 159 -10.98 -2.95 -2.40
N ARG A 160 -10.72 -2.89 -3.71
CA ARG A 160 -11.66 -3.33 -4.74
C ARG A 160 -11.62 -4.84 -4.95
N HIS A 161 -12.74 -5.39 -5.40
CA HIS A 161 -12.92 -6.82 -5.72
C HIS A 161 -13.10 -7.09 -7.21
N ASP A 162 -13.12 -6.06 -8.06
CA ASP A 162 -13.59 -6.18 -9.44
C ASP A 162 -12.77 -7.19 -10.26
N ARG A 163 -11.44 -7.10 -10.15
CA ARG A 163 -10.52 -8.06 -10.78
C ARG A 163 -10.62 -9.45 -10.17
N ALA A 164 -10.60 -9.56 -8.84
CA ALA A 164 -10.75 -10.85 -8.18
C ALA A 164 -12.07 -11.55 -8.56
N ARG A 165 -13.16 -10.80 -8.74
CA ARG A 165 -14.45 -11.30 -9.24
C ARG A 165 -14.35 -11.79 -10.67
N ALA A 166 -13.79 -10.98 -11.56
CA ALA A 166 -13.70 -11.29 -12.99
C ALA A 166 -12.78 -12.49 -13.26
N ASP A 167 -11.64 -12.55 -12.59
CA ASP A 167 -10.55 -13.47 -12.91
C ASP A 167 -10.56 -14.74 -12.08
N LEU A 168 -10.95 -14.63 -10.81
CA LEU A 168 -10.92 -15.74 -9.85
C LEU A 168 -12.32 -16.24 -9.50
N GLY A 169 -13.38 -15.55 -9.95
CA GLY A 169 -14.75 -15.81 -9.49
C GLY A 169 -14.96 -15.50 -8.01
N TYR A 170 -14.09 -14.69 -7.40
CA TYR A 170 -14.13 -14.43 -5.97
C TYR A 170 -15.37 -13.61 -5.59
N GLN A 171 -16.27 -14.20 -4.80
CA GLN A 171 -17.45 -13.54 -4.27
C GLN A 171 -17.41 -13.57 -2.74
N PRO A 172 -16.81 -12.55 -2.08
CA PRO A 172 -16.83 -12.48 -0.64
C PRO A 172 -18.26 -12.34 -0.11
N ARG A 173 -18.52 -12.90 1.06
CA ARG A 173 -19.86 -12.96 1.66
C ARG A 173 -19.94 -12.38 3.05
N ASP A 174 -18.83 -12.37 3.78
CA ASP A 174 -18.82 -11.91 5.16
C ASP A 174 -18.54 -10.40 5.20
N ASP A 175 -18.97 -9.73 6.26
CA ASP A 175 -18.80 -8.29 6.45
C ASP A 175 -18.40 -7.98 7.90
N SER A 176 -17.31 -7.23 8.05
CA SER A 176 -16.84 -6.73 9.35
C SER A 176 -17.86 -5.85 10.09
N ALA A 177 -18.90 -5.35 9.43
CA ALA A 177 -19.97 -4.54 10.03
C ALA A 177 -20.61 -5.21 11.26
N ALA A 178 -20.60 -6.55 11.30
CA ALA A 178 -21.05 -7.34 12.45
C ALA A 178 -20.27 -7.03 13.76
N PHE A 179 -19.06 -6.47 13.65
CA PHE A 179 -18.15 -6.23 14.77
C PHE A 179 -18.01 -4.76 15.19
N VAL A 180 -18.68 -3.81 14.50
CA VAL A 180 -18.52 -2.35 14.74
C VAL A 180 -18.79 -1.96 16.20
N GLY A 181 -19.64 -2.69 16.91
CA GLY A 181 -19.98 -2.44 18.33
C GLY A 181 -19.21 -3.31 19.34
N THR A 182 -18.45 -4.30 18.89
CA THR A 182 -17.77 -5.27 19.78
C THR A 182 -16.26 -5.07 19.82
N VAL A 183 -15.67 -4.52 18.76
CA VAL A 183 -14.22 -4.29 18.70
C VAL A 183 -13.84 -3.03 19.48
N PRO A 184 -12.70 -3.05 20.18
CA PRO A 184 -12.22 -1.88 20.87
C PRO A 184 -11.88 -0.76 19.88
N ASP A 185 -11.97 0.48 20.38
CA ASP A 185 -11.32 1.61 19.73
C ASP A 185 -9.82 1.33 19.60
N ASP A 186 -9.22 1.87 18.53
CA ASP A 186 -7.78 1.80 18.35
C ASP A 186 -7.09 2.41 19.57
N ILE A 187 -6.18 1.65 20.18
CA ILE A 187 -5.30 2.23 21.19
C ILE A 187 -4.46 3.27 20.46
N PRO A 188 -4.46 4.55 20.90
CA PRO A 188 -3.62 5.57 20.28
C PRO A 188 -2.20 5.02 20.24
N ALA A 189 -1.63 4.94 19.04
CA ALA A 189 -0.24 4.51 18.90
C ALA A 189 0.58 5.39 19.84
N GLN A 190 1.18 4.78 20.87
CA GLN A 190 2.18 5.46 21.67
C GLN A 190 3.20 5.97 20.66
N PRO A 191 3.48 7.28 20.58
CA PRO A 191 4.33 7.80 19.52
C PRO A 191 5.68 7.10 19.62
N ALA A 192 5.90 6.12 18.74
CA ALA A 192 7.24 5.62 18.50
C ALA A 192 8.04 6.85 18.05
N PRO A 193 9.25 7.08 18.58
CA PRO A 193 10.10 8.16 18.11
C PRO A 193 10.20 8.10 16.58
N GLY A 194 9.55 9.05 15.90
CA GLY A 194 9.77 9.32 14.47
C GLY A 194 9.08 8.45 13.43
N VAL A 195 8.08 7.60 13.73
CA VAL A 195 7.41 6.80 12.68
C VAL A 195 5.87 6.87 12.80
N ARG A 196 5.22 7.42 11.77
CA ARG A 196 3.78 7.25 11.51
C ARG A 196 3.63 6.72 10.09
N ILE A 197 3.20 5.47 9.98
CA ILE A 197 3.06 4.75 8.72
C ILE A 197 1.63 4.90 8.20
N ALA A 198 1.49 5.24 6.92
CA ALA A 198 0.26 5.02 6.17
C ALA A 198 0.14 3.52 5.84
N HIS A 199 -1.00 2.95 6.20
CA HIS A 199 -1.33 1.53 6.18
C HIS A 199 -1.16 0.91 4.78
N LEU A 200 -0.45 -0.23 4.67
CA LEU A 200 -0.44 -1.13 3.51
C LEU A 200 0.18 -2.49 3.88
N THR A 201 -0.69 -3.47 4.14
CA THR A 201 -0.64 -4.86 3.65
C THR A 201 -2.07 -5.34 3.52
#